data_AF-A0A7X4FAY2-F1
#
_entry.id   AF-A0A7X4FAY2-F1
#
_cell.length_a   1.000
_cell.length_b   1.000
_cell.length_c   1.000
_cell.angle_alpha   90.00
_cell.angle_beta   90.00
_cell.angle_gamma   90.00
#
_symmetry.space_group_name_H-M   'P 1'
#
loop_
_entity.id
_entity.type
_entity.pdbx_description
1 polymer ?
#
loop_
_entity_poly.entity_id
_entity_poly.type
_entity_poly.pdbx_seq_one_letter_code
_entity_poly.pdbx_strand_id
1 'polypeptide(L)'
;MSEIEATDSVLFGVSVDSVESHKRFRTEQKFGFSLLADTEFKVSTQYSGIIERFNASQRTTFIIDKAGYIRAIDREVNVKTHGEDVAAQLKEVLPKIEVGQTAPDFIATDGNGETHQLSEFRGKQNVVLAFYPRDFGTG
;
A
#
# COMPACT_ATOMS: atom_id res chain seq x y z
N MET A 1 -6.07 18.32 5.48
CA MET A 1 -4.60 18.22 5.35
C MET A 1 -4.21 17.11 6.28
N SER A 2 -3.83 15.97 5.73
CA SER A 2 -3.50 14.80 6.55
C SER A 2 -2.20 15.10 7.30
N GLU A 3 -2.10 14.75 8.57
CA GLU A 3 -0.93 15.00 9.43
C GLU A 3 0.41 14.50 8.83
N ILE A 4 0.32 13.59 7.86
CA ILE A 4 1.42 13.02 7.06
C ILE A 4 2.01 14.03 6.06
N GLU A 5 1.23 14.97 5.50
CA GLU A 5 1.75 16.00 4.58
C GLU A 5 2.66 17.00 5.32
N ALA A 6 2.51 17.11 6.65
CA ALA A 6 3.33 17.98 7.49
C ALA A 6 4.75 17.42 7.74
N THR A 7 5.04 16.16 7.35
CA THR A 7 6.32 15.48 7.62
C THR A 7 7.21 15.30 6.39
N ASP A 8 7.07 16.14 5.36
CA ASP A 8 7.79 16.01 4.09
C ASP A 8 7.67 14.58 3.52
N SER A 9 6.43 14.11 3.48
CA SER A 9 6.10 12.73 3.16
C SER A 9 5.01 12.69 2.10
N VAL A 10 5.15 11.77 1.15
CA VAL A 10 4.14 11.49 0.14
C VAL A 10 3.37 10.25 0.56
N LEU A 11 2.05 10.33 0.57
CA LEU A 11 1.16 9.20 0.82
C LEU A 11 0.63 8.65 -0.50
N PHE A 12 0.85 7.36 -0.74
CA PHE A 12 0.23 6.61 -1.82
C PHE A 12 -0.71 5.56 -1.24
N GLY A 13 -1.97 5.60 -1.64
CA GLY A 13 -2.86 4.46 -1.45
C GLY A 13 -2.66 3.47 -2.58
N VAL A 14 -2.47 2.19 -2.29
CA VAL A 14 -2.28 1.14 -3.29
C VAL A 14 -3.46 0.18 -3.21
N SER A 15 -4.03 -0.15 -4.36
CA SER A 15 -5.05 -1.18 -4.46
C SER A 15 -5.04 -1.81 -5.85
N VAL A 16 -5.70 -2.95 -5.96
CA VAL A 16 -5.78 -3.75 -7.20
C VAL A 16 -6.84 -3.21 -8.18
N ASP A 17 -7.51 -2.13 -7.80
CA ASP A 17 -8.53 -1.49 -8.62
C ASP A 17 -7.91 -0.72 -9.79
N SER A 18 -8.70 -0.52 -10.84
CA SER A 18 -8.25 0.16 -12.05
C SER A 18 -8.10 1.68 -11.86
N VAL A 19 -7.28 2.30 -12.71
CA VAL A 19 -7.14 3.76 -12.80
C VAL A 19 -8.50 4.45 -12.94
N GLU A 20 -9.43 3.86 -13.68
CA GLU A 20 -10.79 4.40 -13.84
C GLU A 20 -11.60 4.39 -12.54
N SER A 21 -11.48 3.32 -11.75
CA SER A 21 -12.10 3.24 -10.42
C SER A 21 -11.55 4.33 -9.50
N HIS A 22 -10.23 4.53 -9.51
CA HIS A 22 -9.57 5.57 -8.72
C HIS A 22 -9.98 6.98 -9.12
N LYS A 23 -10.19 7.24 -10.42
CA LYS A 23 -10.73 8.52 -10.90
C LYS A 23 -12.12 8.80 -10.32
N ARG A 24 -13.00 7.80 -10.31
CA ARG A 24 -14.35 7.92 -9.75
C ARG A 24 -14.29 8.15 -8.24
N PHE A 25 -13.57 7.30 -7.53
CA PHE A 25 -13.43 7.38 -6.08
C PHE A 25 -12.79 8.69 -5.60
N ARG A 26 -11.76 9.19 -6.29
CA ARG A 26 -11.15 10.49 -6.00
C ARG A 26 -12.14 11.64 -6.18
N THR A 27 -12.98 11.56 -7.22
CA THR A 27 -14.03 12.56 -7.47
C THR A 27 -15.09 12.55 -6.36
N GLU A 28 -15.45 11.37 -5.87
CA GLU A 28 -16.46 11.18 -4.83
C GLU A 28 -15.97 11.57 -3.43
N GLN A 29 -14.75 11.17 -3.08
CA GLN A 29 -14.28 11.25 -1.69
C GLN A 29 -13.31 12.41 -1.41
N LYS A 30 -12.91 13.20 -2.42
CA LYS A 30 -12.01 14.37 -2.29
C LYS A 30 -10.82 14.16 -1.35
N PHE A 31 -10.14 13.02 -1.48
CA PHE A 31 -8.93 12.75 -0.71
C PHE A 31 -7.72 13.49 -1.30
N GLY A 32 -6.79 13.90 -0.43
CA GLY A 32 -5.58 14.65 -0.78
C GLY A 32 -4.37 13.81 -1.19
N PHE A 33 -4.51 12.49 -1.29
CA PHE A 33 -3.41 11.57 -1.61
C PHE A 33 -3.62 10.85 -2.95
N SER A 34 -2.51 10.40 -3.54
CA SER A 34 -2.55 9.68 -4.82
C SER A 34 -2.89 8.22 -4.62
N LEU A 35 -3.74 7.68 -5.50
CA LEU A 35 -4.11 6.27 -5.53
C LEU A 35 -3.39 5.58 -6.70
N LEU A 36 -2.56 4.60 -6.38
CA LEU A 36 -1.83 3.74 -7.31
C LEU A 36 -2.70 2.53 -7.67
N ALA A 37 -2.89 2.32 -8.98
CA ALA A 37 -3.58 1.18 -9.56
C ALA A 37 -2.58 0.03 -9.76
N ASP A 38 -2.73 -1.03 -8.98
CA ASP A 38 -1.95 -2.26 -9.06
C ASP A 38 -2.77 -3.39 -9.71
N THR A 39 -3.27 -3.13 -10.92
CA THR A 39 -4.14 -4.07 -11.66
C THR A 39 -3.47 -5.39 -12.00
N GLU A 40 -2.14 -5.41 -12.00
CA GLU A 40 -1.32 -6.60 -12.26
C GLU A 40 -0.87 -7.32 -10.97
N PHE A 41 -1.31 -6.84 -9.80
CA PHE A 41 -0.94 -7.39 -8.48
C PHE A 41 0.57 -7.37 -8.19
N LYS A 42 1.36 -6.61 -8.95
CA LYS A 42 2.82 -6.61 -8.85
C LYS A 42 3.27 -5.99 -7.54
N VAL A 43 2.76 -4.80 -7.23
CA VAL A 43 3.14 -4.06 -6.02
C VAL A 43 2.58 -4.76 -4.78
N SER A 44 1.33 -5.19 -4.83
CA SER A 44 0.65 -5.91 -3.75
C SER A 44 1.38 -7.22 -3.44
N THR A 45 1.70 -8.04 -4.44
CA THR A 45 2.43 -9.30 -4.22
C THR A 45 3.82 -9.06 -3.62
N GLN A 46 4.50 -7.99 -4.04
CA GLN A 46 5.84 -7.66 -3.57
C GLN A 46 5.86 -7.11 -2.12
N TYR A 47 4.80 -6.41 -1.70
CA TYR A 47 4.75 -5.68 -0.44
C TYR A 47 3.78 -6.23 0.60
N SER A 48 2.47 -6.23 0.33
CA SER A 48 1.43 -6.58 1.30
C SER A 48 0.99 -8.04 1.22
N GLY A 49 1.19 -8.67 0.07
CA GLY A 49 0.54 -9.93 -0.30
C GLY A 49 -0.85 -9.70 -0.89
N ILE A 50 -1.37 -10.73 -1.56
CA ILE A 50 -2.73 -10.75 -2.11
C ILE A 50 -3.61 -11.72 -1.34
N ILE A 51 -4.89 -11.39 -1.23
CA ILE A 51 -5.93 -12.29 -0.74
C ILE A 51 -6.55 -12.94 -1.96
N GLU A 52 -5.97 -14.06 -2.43
CA GLU A 52 -6.34 -14.73 -3.68
C GLU A 52 -7.85 -15.00 -3.79
N ARG A 53 -8.47 -15.44 -2.69
CA ARG A 53 -9.92 -15.71 -2.62
C ARG A 53 -10.79 -14.50 -3.01
N PHE A 54 -10.32 -13.29 -2.70
CA PHE A 54 -11.07 -12.05 -2.98
C PHE A 54 -10.43 -11.23 -4.08
N ASN A 55 -9.30 -11.68 -4.65
CA ASN A 55 -8.50 -10.96 -5.63
C ASN A 55 -8.25 -9.50 -5.20
N ALA A 56 -7.76 -9.30 -3.98
CA ALA A 56 -7.60 -8.01 -3.31
C ALA A 56 -6.23 -7.91 -2.61
N SER A 57 -5.70 -6.71 -2.42
CA SER A 57 -4.48 -6.50 -1.63
C SER A 57 -4.76 -6.70 -0.14
N GLN A 58 -3.77 -7.15 0.63
CA GLN A 58 -3.90 -7.14 2.09
C GLN A 58 -3.86 -5.71 2.64
N ARG A 59 -4.64 -5.44 3.70
CA ARG A 59 -4.59 -4.16 4.42
C ARG A 59 -3.24 -4.05 5.12
N THR A 60 -2.35 -3.21 4.62
CA THR A 60 -1.03 -3.01 5.22
C THR A 60 -0.48 -1.63 4.87
N THR A 61 0.11 -0.94 5.83
CA THR A 61 0.77 0.34 5.61
C THR A 61 2.27 0.20 5.82
N PHE A 62 3.07 0.65 4.85
CA PHE A 62 4.52 0.71 4.94
C PHE A 62 4.97 2.16 5.02
N ILE A 63 5.84 2.46 5.97
CA ILE A 63 6.49 3.76 6.08
C ILE A 63 7.93 3.59 5.63
N ILE A 64 8.30 4.29 4.57
CA ILE A 64 9.61 4.24 3.92
C ILE A 64 10.26 5.60 4.10
N ASP A 65 11.50 5.63 4.61
CA ASP A 65 12.23 6.89 4.71
C ASP A 65 12.83 7.32 3.37
N LYS A 66 13.29 8.58 3.33
CA LYS A 66 14.00 9.13 2.17
C LYS A 66 15.22 8.31 1.74
N ALA A 67 15.86 7.53 2.61
CA ALA A 67 16.97 6.68 2.21
C ALA A 67 16.50 5.40 1.51
N GLY A 68 15.19 5.15 1.49
CA GLY A 68 14.57 3.98 0.88
C GLY A 68 14.45 2.80 1.84
N TYR A 69 14.64 3.00 3.15
CA TYR A 69 14.50 1.94 4.16
C TYR A 69 13.09 1.92 4.73
N ILE A 70 12.58 0.72 4.97
CA ILE A 70 11.30 0.53 5.64
C ILE A 70 11.50 0.81 7.13
N ARG A 71 10.80 1.81 7.66
CA ARG A 71 10.89 2.24 9.06
C ARG A 71 9.77 1.72 9.92
N ALA A 72 8.61 1.46 9.33
CA ALA A 72 7.50 0.83 10.02
C ALA A 72 6.63 0.04 9.04
N ILE A 73 5.98 -0.99 9.57
CA ILE A 73 4.99 -1.79 8.86
C ILE A 73 3.79 -1.94 9.81
N ASP A 74 2.64 -1.43 9.40
CA ASP A 74 1.38 -1.57 10.11
C ASP A 74 0.49 -2.54 9.34
N ARG A 75 0.38 -3.77 9.85
CA ARG A 75 -0.55 -4.78 9.34
C ARG A 75 -1.72 -4.79 10.29
N GLU A 76 -2.89 -4.35 9.86
CA GLU A 76 -4.11 -4.42 10.68
C GLU A 76 -4.51 -5.90 10.81
N VAL A 77 -3.94 -6.59 11.81
CA VAL A 77 -4.31 -7.95 12.16
C VAL A 77 -5.43 -7.87 13.18
N ASN A 78 -6.63 -8.29 12.78
CA ASN A 78 -7.75 -8.40 13.70
C ASN A 78 -7.54 -9.64 14.60
N VAL A 79 -6.79 -9.46 15.69
CA VAL A 79 -6.40 -10.53 16.62
C VAL A 79 -7.56 -11.01 17.52
N LYS A 80 -8.80 -10.56 17.28
CA LYS A 80 -9.92 -10.75 18.22
C LYS A 80 -10.75 -12.01 18.02
N THR A 81 -10.44 -12.87 17.05
CA THR A 81 -11.13 -14.17 16.92
C THR A 81 -10.13 -15.30 16.72
N HIS A 82 -9.62 -15.85 17.85
CA HIS A 82 -8.94 -17.15 18.04
C HIS A 82 -7.80 -17.46 17.04
N GLY A 83 -6.52 -17.45 17.39
CA GLY A 83 -5.86 -17.92 18.60
C GLY A 83 -4.62 -18.67 18.13
N GLU A 84 -3.44 -18.09 18.37
CA GLU A 84 -2.06 -18.62 18.36
C GLU A 84 -1.51 -19.44 17.16
N ASP A 85 -2.32 -20.11 16.32
CA ASP A 85 -1.82 -20.91 15.17
C ASP A 85 -1.86 -20.17 13.81
N VAL A 86 -2.67 -19.13 13.66
CA VAL A 86 -2.77 -18.36 12.39
C VAL A 86 -1.59 -17.42 12.19
N ALA A 87 -0.98 -16.93 13.27
CA ALA A 87 0.17 -16.03 13.20
C ALA A 87 1.43 -16.71 12.63
N ALA A 88 1.57 -18.03 12.81
CA ALA A 88 2.64 -18.81 12.20
C ALA A 88 2.37 -19.09 10.73
N GLN A 89 1.13 -19.42 10.34
CA GLN A 89 0.76 -19.64 8.94
C GLN A 89 0.76 -18.34 8.11
N LEU A 90 0.39 -17.19 8.70
CA LEU A 90 0.50 -15.89 8.05
C LEU A 90 1.96 -15.52 7.71
N LYS A 91 2.94 -15.94 8.53
CA LYS A 91 4.37 -15.70 8.24
C LYS A 91 4.88 -16.45 7.00
N GLU A 92 4.24 -17.54 6.58
CA GLU A 92 4.65 -18.28 5.38
C GLU A 92 4.05 -17.72 4.08
N VAL A 93 2.91 -17.03 4.14
CA VAL A 93 2.25 -16.43 2.96
C VAL A 93 2.53 -14.95 2.79
N LEU A 94 3.02 -14.27 3.84
CA LEU A 94 3.37 -12.86 3.76
C LEU A 94 4.70 -12.69 3.01
N PRO A 95 4.82 -11.68 2.12
CA PRO A 95 6.11 -11.33 1.56
C PRO A 95 7.08 -10.99 2.70
N LYS A 96 8.35 -11.43 2.56
CA LYS A 96 9.45 -11.29 3.52
C LYS A 96 9.91 -9.84 3.67
N ILE A 97 8.97 -8.95 3.95
CA ILE A 97 9.20 -7.54 4.10
C ILE A 97 9.27 -7.19 5.57
N GLU A 98 10.42 -6.70 6.02
CA GLU A 98 10.75 -6.42 7.41
C GLU A 98 11.20 -4.97 7.62
N VAL A 99 11.08 -4.47 8.85
CA VAL A 99 11.58 -3.15 9.21
C VAL A 99 13.11 -3.14 9.18
N GLY A 100 13.69 -2.08 8.62
CA GLY A 100 15.14 -1.87 8.50
C GLY A 100 15.73 -2.30 7.16
N GLN A 101 14.99 -3.06 6.35
CA GLN A 101 15.46 -3.43 5.01
C GLN A 101 15.18 -2.33 3.98
N THR A 102 15.86 -2.39 2.84
CA THR A 102 15.57 -1.55 1.68
C THR A 102 14.23 -1.92 1.07
N ALA A 103 13.35 -0.94 0.90
CA ALA A 103 12.06 -1.10 0.25
C ALA A 103 12.25 -1.49 -1.23
N PRO A 104 11.64 -2.60 -1.70
CA PRO A 104 11.77 -3.06 -3.07
C PRO A 104 11.28 -2.00 -4.08
N ASP A 105 12.02 -1.78 -5.16
CA ASP A 105 11.54 -0.79 -6.13
C ASP A 105 10.27 -1.30 -6.84
N PHE A 106 9.35 -0.38 -7.13
CA PHE A 106 8.11 -0.66 -7.85
C PHE A 106 7.81 0.47 -8.82
N ILE A 107 7.02 0.16 -9.85
CA ILE A 107 6.48 1.13 -10.81
C ILE A 107 4.97 0.94 -10.81
N ALA A 108 4.22 2.00 -10.55
CA ALA A 108 2.76 1.96 -10.55
C ALA A 108 2.16 3.24 -11.13
N THR A 109 1.02 3.10 -11.79
CA THR A 109 0.29 4.23 -12.37
C THR A 109 -0.77 4.70 -11.40
N ASP A 110 -0.86 6.02 -11.19
CA ASP A 110 -1.89 6.61 -10.36
C ASP A 110 -3.23 6.82 -11.10
N GLY A 111 -4.24 7.25 -10.36
CA GLY A 111 -5.54 7.64 -10.91
C GLY A 111 -5.50 8.75 -11.99
N ASN A 112 -4.42 9.51 -12.12
CA ASN A 112 -4.27 10.53 -13.18
C ASN A 112 -3.67 9.96 -14.46
N GLY A 113 -3.13 8.74 -14.42
CA GLY A 113 -2.30 8.18 -15.49
C GLY A 113 -0.82 8.54 -15.33
N GLU A 114 -0.42 9.16 -14.22
CA GLU A 114 0.97 9.46 -13.93
C GLU A 114 1.63 8.21 -13.36
N THR A 115 2.79 7.84 -13.90
CA THR A 115 3.54 6.68 -13.42
C THR A 115 4.54 7.15 -12.38
N HIS A 116 4.55 6.47 -11.24
CA HIS A 116 5.43 6.76 -10.12
C HIS A 116 6.31 5.54 -9.84
N GLN A 117 7.59 5.79 -9.62
CA GLN A 117 8.56 4.78 -9.21
C GLN A 117 9.12 5.14 -7.83
N LEU A 118 9.22 4.15 -6.94
CA LEU A 118 9.65 4.40 -5.55
C LEU A 118 11.04 5.04 -5.48
N SER A 119 11.96 4.61 -6.34
CA SER A 119 13.32 5.15 -6.41
C SER A 119 13.38 6.65 -6.74
N GLU A 120 12.33 7.24 -7.34
CA GLU A 120 12.27 8.69 -7.64
C GLU A 120 12.17 9.57 -6.39
N PHE A 121 11.66 9.00 -5.29
CA PHE A 121 11.47 9.67 -4.00
C PHE A 121 12.69 9.50 -3.08
N ARG A 122 13.58 8.55 -3.37
CA ARG A 122 14.81 8.35 -2.61
C ARG A 122 15.68 9.61 -2.67
N GLY A 123 16.16 10.04 -1.51
CA GLY A 123 16.92 11.26 -1.29
C GLY A 123 16.08 12.54 -1.27
N LYS A 124 14.79 12.48 -1.62
CA LYS A 124 13.91 13.64 -1.73
C LYS A 124 12.90 13.71 -0.59
N GLN A 125 12.07 12.68 -0.42
CA GLN A 125 10.94 12.69 0.52
C GLN A 125 10.73 11.30 1.13
N ASN A 126 10.04 11.24 2.27
CA ASN A 126 9.57 9.96 2.80
C ASN A 126 8.34 9.48 2.02
N VAL A 127 8.13 8.16 1.97
CA VAL A 127 7.02 7.55 1.24
C VAL A 127 6.20 6.68 2.19
N VAL A 128 4.89 6.92 2.23
CA VAL A 128 3.94 6.07 2.94
C VAL A 128 3.12 5.31 1.91
N LEU A 129 3.19 3.97 1.92
CA LEU A 129 2.39 3.10 1.06
C LEU A 129 1.28 2.47 1.89
N ALA A 130 0.04 2.88 1.68
CA ALA A 130 -1.10 2.31 2.37
C ALA A 130 -1.88 1.38 1.42
N PHE A 131 -1.78 0.08 1.64
CA PHE A 131 -2.49 -0.95 0.88
C PHE A 131 -3.87 -1.18 1.48
N TYR A 132 -4.89 -1.21 0.62
CA TYR A 132 -6.26 -1.45 1.03
C TYR A 132 -6.86 -2.63 0.26
N PRO A 133 -7.58 -3.54 0.95
CA PRO A 133 -8.42 -4.51 0.26
C PRO A 133 -9.49 -3.74 -0.50
N ARG A 134 -9.77 -4.21 -1.73
CA ARG A 134 -10.64 -3.61 -2.75
C ARG A 134 -11.69 -2.67 -2.16
N ASP A 135 -11.84 -1.52 -2.80
CA ASP A 135 -12.73 -0.47 -2.35
C ASP A 135 -14.13 -1.01 -2.00
N PHE A 136 -14.65 -0.56 -0.87
CA PHE A 136 -16.00 -0.84 -0.41
C PHE A 136 -16.95 -0.05 -1.31
N GLY A 137 -17.11 -0.50 -2.55
CA GLY A 137 -18.26 -0.12 -3.36
C GLY A 137 -19.49 -0.52 -2.55
N THR A 138 -20.17 0.48 -2.00
CA THR A 138 -21.53 0.37 -1.49
C THR A 138 -22.33 -0.50 -2.47
N GLY A 139 -22.89 -1.58 -1.95
CA GLY A 139 -23.93 -2.33 -2.66
C GLY A 139 -25.15 -1.48 -2.96
#